data_AF-A0A497V9M8-F1
#
_entry.id   AF-A0A497V9M8-F1
#
_cell.length_a   1.000
_cell.length_b   1.000
_cell.length_c   1.000
_cell.angle_alpha   90.00
_cell.angle_beta   90.00
_cell.angle_gamma   90.00
#
_symmetry.space_group_name_H-M   'P 1'
#
loop_
_entity.id
_entity.type
_entity.pdbx_description
1 polymer ?
#
loop_
_entity_poly.entity_id
_entity_poly.type
_entity_poly.pdbx_seq_one_letter_code
_entity_poly.pdbx_strand_id
1 'polypeptide(L)' 'MKSFFEGIQYLFVDILFKPLDFFRELELKNWWAANTLNWIFMIICAVAIVYWIKQLKLHKANNDEFQDTTAHSFLE' A
#
# COMPACT_ATOMS: atom_id res chain seq x y z
N MET A 1 17.42 22.98 27.84
CA MET A 1 16.98 21.65 27.34
C MET A 1 15.46 21.55 27.17
N LYS A 2 14.64 21.93 28.17
CA LYS A 2 13.16 21.85 28.10
C LYS A 2 12.55 22.49 26.83
N SER A 3 12.94 23.71 26.51
CA SER A 3 12.41 24.46 25.36
C SER A 3 12.70 23.81 24.00
N PHE A 4 13.78 23.02 23.88
CA PHE A 4 14.07 22.27 22.66
C PHE A 4 13.05 21.15 22.44
N PHE A 5 12.73 20.38 23.49
CA PHE A 5 11.72 19.33 23.43
C PHE A 5 10.29 19.90 23.28
N GLU A 6 9.98 21.03 23.91
CA GLU A 6 8.71 21.73 23.69
C GLU A 6 8.57 22.20 22.24
N GLY A 7 9.66 22.66 21.61
CA GLY A 7 9.67 23.00 20.18
C GLY A 7 9.39 21.80 19.27
N ILE A 8 9.95 20.62 19.59
CA ILE A 8 9.65 19.37 18.88
C ILE A 8 8.17 19.00 19.06
N GLN A 9 7.66 19.05 20.29
CA GLN A 9 6.26 18.76 20.57
C GLN A 9 5.34 19.66 19.74
N TYR A 10 5.59 20.97 19.74
CA TYR A 10 4.81 21.93 18.96
C TYR A 10 4.80 21.60 17.47
N LEU A 11 5.97 21.30 16.89
CA LEU A 11 6.07 20.94 15.47
C LEU A 11 5.24 19.68 15.15
N PHE A 12 5.35 18.62 15.95
CA PHE A 12 4.68 17.37 15.62
C PHE A 12 3.20 17.38 15.96
N VAL A 13 2.84 17.77 17.18
CA VAL A 13 1.46 17.67 17.68
C VAL A 13 0.59 18.76 17.09
N ASP A 14 1.04 20.01 17.13
CA ASP A 14 0.18 21.15 16.78
C ASP A 14 0.22 21.48 15.27
N ILE A 15 1.29 21.11 14.58
CA ILE A 15 1.47 21.38 13.14
C ILE A 15 1.33 20.11 12.31
N LEU A 16 2.25 19.14 12.43
CA LEU A 16 2.34 18.01 11.50
C LEU A 16 1.21 17.00 11.67
N PHE A 17 0.66 16.82 12.88
CA PHE A 17 -0.42 15.88 13.14
C PHE A 17 -1.82 16.46 12.93
N LYS A 18 -1.93 17.77 12.68
CA LYS A 18 -3.21 18.43 12.41
C LYS A 18 -4.05 17.77 11.29
N PRO A 19 -3.46 17.29 10.17
CA PRO A 19 -4.22 16.54 9.17
C PRO A 19 -4.74 15.19 9.71
N LEU A 20 -3.97 14.50 10.56
CA LEU A 20 -4.38 13.24 11.16
C LEU A 20 -5.52 13.43 12.16
N ASP A 21 -5.47 14.50 12.96
CA ASP A 21 -6.59 14.88 13.84
C ASP A 21 -7.86 15.19 13.03
N PHE A 22 -7.72 15.88 11.89
CA PHE A 22 -8.84 16.12 10.98
C PHE A 22 -9.46 14.82 10.47
N PHE A 23 -8.65 13.85 10.03
CA PHE A 23 -9.17 12.55 9.58
C PHE A 23 -9.87 11.77 10.70
N ARG A 24 -9.34 11.83 11.93
CA ARG A 24 -9.96 11.22 13.12
C ARG A 24 -11.32 11.85 13.43
N GLU A 25 -11.44 13.17 13.37
CA GLU A 25 -12.73 13.83 13.56
C GLU A 25 -13.71 13.54 12.42
N LEU A 26 -13.22 13.43 11.19
CA LEU A 26 -14.02 13.09 10.02
C LEU A 26 -14.56 11.66 10.12
N GLU A 27 -13.79 10.73 10.68
CA GLU A 27 -14.20 9.34 10.88
C GLU A 27 -15.49 9.23 11.69
N LEU A 28 -15.60 10.02 12.77
CA LEU A 28 -16.78 10.03 13.63
C LEU A 28 -18.04 10.54 12.92
N LYS A 29 -17.89 11.31 11.84
CA LYS A 29 -19.00 11.86 11.04
C LYS A 29 -19.31 11.03 9.81
N ASN A 30 -18.28 10.54 9.13
CA ASN A 30 -18.40 9.76 7.91
C ASN A 30 -17.15 8.88 7.70
N TRP A 31 -17.31 7.61 8.05
CA TRP A 31 -16.27 6.60 7.92
C TRP A 31 -15.76 6.43 6.47
N TRP A 32 -16.63 6.51 5.47
CA TRP A 32 -16.24 6.38 4.06
C TRP A 32 -15.35 7.53 3.60
N ALA A 33 -15.71 8.76 3.98
CA ALA A 33 -14.91 9.94 3.67
C ALA A 33 -13.53 9.87 4.34
N ALA A 34 -13.49 9.53 5.63
CA ALA A 34 -12.24 9.38 6.36
C ALA A 34 -11.30 8.32 5.77
N ASN A 35 -11.86 7.25 5.17
CA ASN A 35 -11.10 6.17 4.55
C ASN A 35 -10.90 6.33 3.04
N THR A 36 -11.25 7.46 2.44
CA THR A 36 -11.22 7.61 0.97
C THR A 36 -9.80 7.40 0.39
N LEU A 37 -8.75 7.86 1.09
CA LEU A 37 -7.36 7.60 0.68
C LEU A 37 -7.01 6.10 0.70
N ASN A 38 -7.47 5.38 1.74
CA ASN A 38 -7.29 3.92 1.82
C ASN A 38 -7.97 3.22 0.64
N TRP A 39 -9.21 3.61 0.31
CA TRP A 39 -9.94 3.08 -0.84
C TRP A 39 -9.19 3.31 -2.15
N ILE A 40 -8.63 4.51 -2.36
CA ILE A 40 -7.83 4.82 -3.55
C ILE A 40 -6.61 3.90 -3.65
N PHE A 41 -5.85 3.73 -2.56
CA PHE A 41 -4.69 2.84 -2.57
C PHE A 41 -5.06 1.38 -2.81
N MET A 42 -6.15 0.90 -2.20
CA MET A 42 -6.62 -0.47 -2.44
C MET A 42 -7.00 -0.70 -3.90
N ILE A 43 -7.65 0.28 -4.55
CA ILE A 43 -7.98 0.20 -5.98
C ILE A 43 -6.71 0.16 -6.83
N ILE A 44 -5.74 1.05 -6.56
CA ILE A 44 -4.47 1.09 -7.29
C ILE A 44 -3.75 -0.27 -7.17
N CYS A 45 -3.63 -0.81 -5.96
CA CYS A 45 -3.02 -2.11 -5.72
C CYS A 45 -3.75 -3.24 -6.45
N ALA A 46 -5.08 -3.25 -6.41
CA ALA A 46 -5.88 -4.26 -7.11
C ALA A 46 -5.66 -4.21 -8.63
N VAL A 47 -5.66 -3.02 -9.22
CA VAL A 47 -5.39 -2.82 -10.65
C VAL A 47 -3.98 -3.27 -11.02
N ALA A 48 -2.97 -2.91 -10.21
CA ALA A 48 -1.59 -3.31 -10.43
C ALA A 48 -1.44 -4.84 -10.41
N ILE A 49 -2.03 -5.53 -9.42
CA ILE A 49 -1.99 -7.00 -9.33
C ILE A 49 -2.62 -7.63 -10.58
N VAL A 50 -3.82 -7.19 -10.97
CA VAL A 50 -4.50 -7.71 -12.16
C VAL A 50 -3.68 -7.47 -13.43
N TYR A 51 -3.09 -6.28 -13.57
CA TYR A 51 -2.21 -5.95 -14.69
C TYR A 51 -1.01 -6.90 -14.75
N TRP A 52 -0.28 -7.09 -13.65
CA TRP A 52 0.92 -7.93 -13.62
C TRP A 52 0.60 -9.41 -13.85
N ILE A 53 -0.50 -9.92 -13.31
CA ILE A 53 -0.95 -11.29 -13.60
C ILE A 53 -1.24 -11.46 -15.11
N LYS A 54 -1.84 -10.47 -15.75
CA LYS A 54 -2.07 -10.50 -17.21
C LYS A 54 -0.75 -10.49 -17.99
N GLN A 55 0.21 -9.66 -17.58
CA GLN A 55 1.55 -9.63 -18.20
C GLN A 55 2.24 -11.00 -18.08
N LEU A 56 2.26 -11.60 -16.88
CA LEU A 56 2.84 -12.93 -16.67
C LEU A 56 2.20 -14.00 -17.55
N LYS A 57 0.87 -13.97 -17.71
CA LYS A 57 0.16 -14.89 -18.61
C LYS A 57 0.55 -14.69 -20.08
N LEU A 58 0.68 -13.44 -20.52
CA LEU A 58 1.09 -13.13 -21.88
C LEU A 58 2.50 -13.64 -22.17
N HIS A 59 3.45 -13.37 -21.28
CA HIS A 59 4.83 -13.85 -21.40
C HIS A 59 4.89 -15.39 -21.43
N LYS A 60 4.15 -16.06 -20.54
CA LYS A 60 4.04 -17.52 -20.56
C LYS A 60 3.47 -18.07 -21.88
N ALA A 61 2.50 -17.38 -22.48
CA ALA A 61 1.87 -17.82 -23.72
C ALA A 61 2.79 -17.69 -24.95
N ASN A 62 3.76 -16.77 -24.92
CA ASN A 62 4.67 -16.54 -26.04
C ASN A 62 5.71 -17.66 -26.22
N ASN A 63 5.86 -18.61 -25.29
CA ASN A 63 6.83 -19.72 -25.34
C ASN A 63 8.29 -19.30 -25.61
N ASP A 64 8.63 -18.03 -25.39
CA ASP A 64 9.99 -17.49 -25.58
C ASP A 64 10.95 -17.89 -24.44
N GLU A 65 10.42 -18.43 -23.34
CA GLU A 65 11.21 -18.88 -22.19
C GLU A 65 11.53 -20.37 -22.27
N PHE A 66 12.83 -20.70 -22.29
CA PHE A 66 13.29 -22.07 -22.09
C PHE A 66 13.08 -22.48 -20.62
N GLN A 67 12.09 -23.33 -20.37
CA GLN A 67 11.74 -23.82 -19.04
C GLN A 67 12.25 -25.26 -18.88
N ASP A 68 13.49 -25.44 -18.42
CA ASP A 68 14.03 -26.74 -18.01
C ASP A 68 13.89 -26.89 -16.50
N THR A 69 12.72 -27.33 -16.07
CA THR A 69 12.43 -27.61 -14.67
C THR A 69 12.65 -29.09 -14.39
N THR A 70 13.82 -29.46 -13.87
CA THR A 70 14.05 -30.81 -13.33
C THR A 70 13.43 -30.89 -11.94
N ALA A 71 12.27 -31.53 -11.80
CA ALA A 71 11.76 -31.91 -10.49
C ALA A 71 12.64 -33.03 -9.93
N HIS A 72 12.98 -32.97 -8.64
CA HIS A 72 13.75 -34.03 -8.00
C HIS A 72 13.01 -35.37 -8.14
N SER A 73 13.62 -36.32 -8.86
CA SER A 73 13.04 -37.65 -9.17
C SER A 73 12.76 -38.53 -7.94
N PHE A 74 13.17 -38.11 -6.74
CA PHE A 74 13.02 -38.89 -5.51
C PHE A 74 11.62 -38.80 -4.86
N LEU A 75 10.71 -37.94 -5.36
CA LEU A 75 9.35 -37.79 -4.85
C LEU A 75 8.27 -38.30 -5.84
N GLU A 76 8.60 -39.30 -6.66
CA GLU A 76 7.59 -40.16 -7.29
C GLU A 76 7.14 -41.29 -6.36
#